data_AF-D2Z664-F1
#
_entry.id   AF-D2Z664-F1
#
_cell.length_a   1.000
_cell.length_b   1.000
_cell.length_c   1.000
_cell.angle_alpha   90.00
_cell.angle_beta   90.00
_cell.angle_gamma   90.00
#
_symmetry.space_group_name_H-M   'P 1'
#
loop_
_entity.id
_entity.type
_entity.pdbx_description
1 polymer ?
#
loop_
_entity_poly.entity_id
_entity_poly.type
_entity_poly.pdbx_seq_one_letter_code
_entity_poly.pdbx_strand_id
1 'polypeptide(L)'
;MTKSLKAIALATALITVSASSALAEDLGDRLFRMFLGELDPQRAQMILSEPPEESGLVKHVYMDMEGADIGGVRIDRITIEGMDVAFTSPDTWGTESADVTSILATNAVAVIKEEDINSHLKSKEFGDDEKWNNLALDFSPGRVYAKGYYLADLVLLRLNILIEIDGTFKVKEGKQIWLDDYTLKVNRAKVPEGLTDRAMAKIQPILDLGKFMFPLKLSGIELDEDRAVVKSVSEPRSFEGMVYEYDAETVSRDL
;
A
#
# COMPACT_ATOMS: atom_id res chain seq x y z
N MET A 1 17.73 -88.07 -22.23
CA MET A 1 16.50 -87.68 -22.99
C MET A 1 15.43 -87.49 -21.92
N THR A 2 14.92 -86.30 -21.61
CA THR A 2 14.21 -85.34 -22.48
C THR A 2 14.36 -83.91 -21.94
N LYS A 3 14.25 -82.96 -22.88
CA LYS A 3 14.41 -81.51 -22.76
C LYS A 3 13.23 -80.87 -21.99
N SER A 4 13.47 -79.75 -21.31
CA SER A 4 12.93 -78.44 -21.74
C SER A 4 13.32 -77.28 -20.82
N LEU A 5 13.82 -76.22 -21.47
CA LEU A 5 14.03 -74.86 -21.00
C LEU A 5 12.74 -74.24 -20.44
N LYS A 6 12.90 -73.33 -19.47
CA LYS A 6 12.40 -71.94 -19.58
C LYS A 6 13.09 -71.05 -18.55
N ALA A 7 13.92 -70.15 -19.07
CA ALA A 7 14.39 -68.97 -18.36
C ALA A 7 13.21 -68.00 -18.16
N ILE A 8 13.10 -67.42 -16.96
CA ILE A 8 12.40 -66.14 -16.77
C ILE A 8 13.28 -65.31 -15.83
N ALA A 9 13.98 -64.36 -16.44
CA ALA A 9 14.40 -63.14 -15.79
C ALA A 9 13.17 -62.21 -15.72
N LEU A 10 12.97 -61.49 -14.62
CA LEU A 10 12.92 -60.02 -14.64
C LEU A 10 12.85 -59.47 -13.22
N ALA A 11 13.81 -58.59 -12.92
CA ALA A 11 13.72 -57.59 -11.87
C ALA A 11 12.52 -56.66 -12.13
N THR A 12 12.00 -56.00 -11.09
CA THR A 12 11.94 -54.53 -10.97
C THR A 12 11.10 -54.20 -9.73
N ALA A 13 11.72 -53.46 -8.81
CA ALA A 13 11.05 -52.78 -7.72
C ALA A 13 10.22 -51.61 -8.27
N LEU A 14 8.97 -51.47 -7.84
CA LEU A 14 8.26 -50.19 -7.91
C LEU A 14 7.94 -49.74 -6.48
N ILE A 15 8.82 -48.89 -5.96
CA ILE A 15 8.49 -47.98 -4.87
C ILE A 15 7.64 -46.89 -5.53
N THR A 16 6.33 -46.89 -5.29
CA THR A 16 5.49 -45.74 -5.63
C THR A 16 5.56 -44.73 -4.50
N VAL A 17 6.61 -43.92 -4.50
CA VAL A 17 6.53 -42.57 -3.94
C VAL A 17 5.93 -41.73 -5.06
N SER A 18 4.62 -41.49 -4.99
CA SER A 18 3.99 -40.51 -5.85
C SER A 18 4.41 -39.13 -5.36
N ALA A 19 5.51 -38.63 -5.92
CA ALA A 19 5.83 -37.21 -5.94
C ALA A 19 4.72 -36.50 -6.72
N SER A 20 3.79 -35.86 -6.02
CA SER A 20 2.74 -35.05 -6.61
C SER A 20 2.71 -33.69 -5.94
N SER A 21 3.81 -32.95 -6.05
CA SER A 21 3.90 -31.56 -5.57
C SER A 21 4.62 -30.64 -6.56
N ALA A 22 4.80 -31.07 -7.82
CA ALA A 22 5.61 -30.35 -8.80
C ALA A 22 4.81 -29.66 -9.93
N LEU A 23 3.47 -29.62 -9.85
CA LEU A 23 2.62 -28.92 -10.84
C LEU A 23 1.37 -28.25 -10.23
N ALA A 24 1.33 -28.04 -8.91
CA ALA A 24 0.41 -27.08 -8.33
C ALA A 24 1.15 -25.74 -8.30
N GLU A 25 0.59 -24.70 -8.92
CA GLU A 25 1.11 -23.34 -8.78
C GLU A 25 1.16 -23.00 -7.29
N ASP A 26 2.30 -22.52 -6.80
CA ASP A 26 2.41 -22.09 -5.41
C ASP A 26 1.51 -20.87 -5.21
N LEU A 27 0.41 -21.04 -4.47
CA LEU A 27 -0.56 -19.98 -4.21
C LEU A 27 0.09 -18.79 -3.50
N GLY A 28 1.14 -19.02 -2.70
CA GLY A 28 1.90 -17.94 -2.08
C GLY A 28 2.63 -17.08 -3.10
N ASP A 29 3.29 -17.68 -4.09
CA ASP A 29 3.95 -16.96 -5.18
C ASP A 29 2.94 -16.19 -6.06
N ARG A 30 1.79 -16.79 -6.35
CA ARG A 30 0.71 -16.11 -7.09
C ARG A 30 0.19 -14.90 -6.33
N LEU A 31 -0.08 -15.04 -5.03
CA LEU A 31 -0.49 -13.92 -4.18
C LEU A 31 0.57 -12.83 -4.13
N PHE A 32 1.85 -13.20 -3.97
CA PHE A 32 2.95 -12.24 -3.94
C PHE A 32 3.05 -11.45 -5.25
N ARG A 33 2.96 -12.13 -6.40
CA ARG A 33 2.96 -11.47 -7.72
C ARG A 33 1.80 -10.49 -7.90
N MET A 34 0.63 -10.77 -7.31
CA MET A 34 -0.49 -9.81 -7.31
C MET A 34 -0.12 -8.53 -6.54
N PHE A 35 0.49 -8.65 -5.36
CA PHE A 35 0.96 -7.48 -4.60
C PHE A 35 2.01 -6.68 -5.35
N LEU A 36 2.97 -7.35 -6.00
CA LEU A 36 3.98 -6.67 -6.82
C LEU A 36 3.35 -5.90 -7.99
N GLY A 37 2.36 -6.48 -8.66
CA GLY A 37 1.68 -5.86 -9.80
C GLY A 37 0.79 -4.67 -9.42
N GLU A 38 0.16 -4.72 -8.24
CA GLU A 38 -0.73 -3.65 -7.76
C GLU A 38 0.04 -2.50 -7.12
N LEU A 39 1.11 -2.81 -6.38
CA LEU A 39 1.83 -1.84 -5.56
C LEU A 39 3.15 -1.36 -6.15
N ASP A 40 3.66 -1.99 -7.22
CA ASP A 40 4.91 -1.61 -7.91
C ASP A 40 6.08 -1.25 -6.94
N PRO A 41 6.41 -2.10 -5.96
CA PRO A 41 7.45 -1.77 -4.99
C PRO A 41 8.85 -1.83 -5.62
N GLN A 42 9.83 -1.17 -5.00
CA GLN A 42 11.25 -1.33 -5.38
C GLN A 42 11.82 -2.62 -4.78
N ARG A 43 11.48 -2.87 -3.51
CA ARG A 43 11.77 -4.11 -2.80
C ARG A 43 10.55 -4.56 -2.03
N ALA A 44 10.37 -5.87 -1.95
CA ALA A 44 9.31 -6.45 -1.15
C ALA A 44 9.76 -7.77 -0.55
N GLN A 45 9.33 -8.02 0.69
CA GLN A 45 9.35 -9.32 1.31
C GLN A 45 7.94 -9.66 1.79
N MET A 46 7.52 -10.89 1.56
CA MET A 46 6.32 -11.46 2.17
C MET A 46 6.70 -12.75 2.91
N ILE A 47 6.18 -12.91 4.13
CA ILE A 47 6.32 -14.12 4.92
C ILE A 47 4.93 -14.68 5.19
N LEU A 48 4.74 -15.96 4.87
CA LEU A 48 3.51 -16.70 5.17
C LEU A 48 3.81 -17.83 6.17
N SER A 49 2.93 -18.00 7.15
CA SER A 49 3.07 -19.10 8.13
C SER A 49 2.83 -20.48 7.50
N GLU A 50 1.95 -20.53 6.52
CA GLU A 50 1.56 -21.71 5.75
C GLU A 50 1.01 -21.25 4.38
N PRO A 51 0.95 -22.14 3.36
CA PRO A 51 0.44 -21.75 2.04
C PRO A 51 -1.00 -21.24 2.15
N PRO A 52 -1.43 -20.30 1.28
CA PRO A 52 -2.83 -19.93 1.22
C PRO A 52 -3.71 -21.16 1.03
N GLU A 53 -4.82 -21.23 1.76
CA GLU A 53 -5.80 -22.30 1.59
C GLU A 53 -6.54 -22.14 0.26
N GLU A 54 -7.18 -23.21 -0.24
CA GLU A 54 -8.04 -23.15 -1.44
C GLU A 54 -9.20 -22.15 -1.29
N SER A 55 -9.56 -21.79 -0.07
CA SER A 55 -10.55 -20.76 0.24
C SER A 55 -10.04 -19.32 0.06
N GLY A 56 -8.73 -19.13 -0.10
CA GLY A 56 -8.07 -17.83 -0.06
C GLY A 56 -7.67 -17.38 1.35
N LEU A 57 -7.86 -18.23 2.38
CA LEU A 57 -7.46 -17.93 3.75
C LEU A 57 -5.94 -18.01 3.93
N VAL A 58 -5.39 -16.98 4.58
CA VAL A 58 -4.00 -16.90 5.01
C VAL A 58 -3.98 -16.64 6.52
N LYS A 59 -3.53 -17.60 7.32
CA LYS A 59 -3.57 -17.52 8.79
C LYS A 59 -2.70 -16.41 9.37
N HIS A 60 -1.50 -16.22 8.83
CA HIS A 60 -0.57 -15.17 9.27
C HIS A 60 0.30 -14.76 8.09
N VAL A 61 0.23 -13.48 7.73
CA VAL A 61 1.06 -12.84 6.70
C VAL A 61 1.81 -11.66 7.31
N TYR A 62 3.08 -11.54 6.94
CA TYR A 62 3.87 -10.33 7.16
C TYR A 62 4.36 -9.83 5.80
N MET A 63 4.32 -8.52 5.60
CA MET A 63 4.86 -7.89 4.41
C MET A 63 5.71 -6.68 4.80
N ASP A 64 6.80 -6.49 4.08
CA ASP A 64 7.67 -5.33 4.21
C ASP A 64 8.07 -4.87 2.82
N MET A 65 7.70 -3.65 2.47
CA MET A 65 7.85 -3.12 1.12
C MET A 65 8.49 -1.75 1.15
N GLU A 66 9.49 -1.54 0.31
CA GLU A 66 10.15 -0.25 0.08
C GLU A 66 9.68 0.33 -1.24
N GLY A 67 9.32 1.61 -1.23
CA GLY A 67 8.89 2.31 -2.42
C GLY A 67 7.61 1.74 -3.03
N ALA A 68 6.60 1.36 -2.26
CA ALA A 68 5.30 0.95 -2.82
C ALA A 68 4.49 2.15 -3.31
N ASP A 69 3.75 2.04 -4.42
CA ASP A 69 2.75 3.01 -4.85
C ASP A 69 1.41 2.72 -4.17
N ILE A 70 0.91 3.69 -3.39
CA ILE A 70 -0.42 3.62 -2.78
C ILE A 70 -1.19 4.87 -3.17
N GLY A 71 -2.18 4.70 -4.06
CA GLY A 71 -3.04 5.80 -4.50
C GLY A 71 -2.29 6.88 -5.30
N GLY A 72 -1.21 6.50 -5.98
CA GLY A 72 -0.34 7.38 -6.77
C GLY A 72 0.77 8.05 -5.95
N VAL A 73 0.85 7.79 -4.64
CA VAL A 73 1.90 8.31 -3.76
C VAL A 73 2.91 7.19 -3.53
N ARG A 74 4.19 7.47 -3.80
CA ARG A 74 5.28 6.57 -3.46
C ARG A 74 5.48 6.58 -1.94
N ILE A 75 5.47 5.41 -1.32
CA ILE A 75 5.61 5.22 0.11
C ILE A 75 7.03 4.73 0.35
N ASP A 76 7.82 5.46 1.13
CA ASP A 76 9.22 5.13 1.43
C ASP A 76 9.35 3.71 1.95
N ARG A 77 8.55 3.37 2.96
CA ARG A 77 8.41 2.01 3.47
C ARG A 77 7.04 1.74 4.07
N ILE A 78 6.49 0.56 3.82
CA ILE A 78 5.29 0.07 4.48
C ILE A 78 5.52 -1.35 4.99
N THR A 79 5.19 -1.56 6.26
CA THR A 79 5.25 -2.87 6.90
C THR A 79 3.88 -3.23 7.43
N ILE A 80 3.43 -4.45 7.18
CA ILE A 80 2.10 -4.96 7.52
C ILE A 80 2.22 -6.34 8.14
N GLU A 81 1.41 -6.59 9.16
CA GLU A 81 1.18 -7.91 9.75
C GLU A 81 -0.34 -8.16 9.77
N GLY A 82 -0.78 -9.26 9.18
CA GLY A 82 -2.19 -9.65 9.10
C GLY A 82 -2.45 -11.04 9.69
N MET A 83 -3.47 -11.17 10.54
CA MET A 83 -3.96 -12.44 11.10
C MET A 83 -5.29 -12.84 10.46
N ASP A 84 -5.41 -14.12 10.11
CA ASP A 84 -6.60 -14.74 9.51
C ASP A 84 -7.19 -13.84 8.41
N VAL A 85 -6.39 -13.61 7.37
CA VAL A 85 -6.76 -12.77 6.22
C VAL A 85 -7.39 -13.66 5.16
N ALA A 86 -8.68 -13.45 4.91
CA ALA A 86 -9.37 -14.12 3.82
C ALA A 86 -9.37 -13.23 2.58
N PHE A 87 -8.67 -13.66 1.54
CA PHE A 87 -8.71 -13.02 0.22
C PHE A 87 -9.86 -13.57 -0.61
N THR A 88 -10.09 -13.00 -1.79
CA THR A 88 -10.90 -13.62 -2.84
C THR A 88 -10.35 -15.00 -3.19
N SER A 89 -11.18 -15.87 -3.79
CA SER A 89 -10.76 -17.24 -4.13
C SER A 89 -9.50 -17.23 -5.00
N PRO A 90 -8.49 -18.08 -4.72
CA PRO A 90 -7.29 -18.17 -5.52
C PRO A 90 -7.54 -18.46 -7.00
N ASP A 91 -8.66 -19.09 -7.35
CA ASP A 91 -9.04 -19.34 -8.74
C ASP A 91 -9.17 -18.05 -9.58
N THR A 92 -9.49 -16.91 -8.96
CA THR A 92 -9.66 -15.62 -9.68
C THR A 92 -8.40 -14.77 -9.75
N TRP A 93 -7.37 -15.08 -8.96
CA TRP A 93 -6.16 -14.24 -8.86
C TRP A 93 -5.43 -14.13 -10.21
N GLY A 94 -5.17 -12.93 -10.70
CA GLY A 94 -4.51 -12.71 -12.00
C GLY A 94 -5.48 -12.58 -13.18
N THR A 95 -6.75 -12.91 -12.99
CA THR A 95 -7.85 -12.29 -13.76
C THR A 95 -8.47 -11.12 -13.01
N GLU A 96 -8.48 -11.20 -11.69
CA GLU A 96 -8.99 -10.21 -10.75
C GLU A 96 -7.95 -9.97 -9.63
N SER A 97 -8.12 -8.88 -8.87
CA SER A 97 -7.30 -8.58 -7.69
C SER A 97 -7.55 -9.56 -6.55
N ALA A 98 -6.51 -9.79 -5.74
CA ALA A 98 -6.60 -10.54 -4.48
C ALA A 98 -7.14 -9.62 -3.38
N ASP A 99 -8.44 -9.34 -3.41
CA ASP A 99 -9.08 -8.43 -2.45
C ASP A 99 -9.32 -9.10 -1.10
N VAL A 100 -9.11 -8.37 0.00
CA VAL A 100 -9.43 -8.86 1.34
C VAL A 100 -10.94 -8.83 1.58
N THR A 101 -11.53 -10.00 1.82
CA THR A 101 -12.96 -10.18 2.13
C THR A 101 -13.23 -10.14 3.63
N SER A 102 -12.30 -10.60 4.45
CA SER A 102 -12.35 -10.49 5.91
C SER A 102 -10.95 -10.61 6.53
N ILE A 103 -10.79 -10.08 7.74
CA ILE A 103 -9.53 -10.09 8.48
C ILE A 103 -9.79 -10.07 9.98
N LEU A 104 -9.03 -10.86 10.75
CA LEU A 104 -9.13 -10.84 12.22
C LEU A 104 -8.41 -9.62 12.81
N ALA A 105 -7.17 -9.38 12.36
CA ALA A 105 -6.36 -8.26 12.84
C ALA A 105 -5.33 -7.82 11.80
N THR A 106 -5.04 -6.52 11.78
CA THR A 106 -3.98 -5.91 10.98
C THR A 106 -3.19 -4.92 11.83
N ASN A 107 -1.87 -5.03 11.80
CA ASN A 107 -0.95 -4.00 12.27
C ASN A 107 -0.22 -3.44 11.06
N ALA A 108 -0.04 -2.12 11.01
CA ALA A 108 0.71 -1.48 9.93
C ALA A 108 1.54 -0.31 10.45
N VAL A 109 2.69 -0.10 9.81
CA VAL A 109 3.49 1.12 9.90
C VAL A 109 3.85 1.53 8.48
N ALA A 110 3.60 2.80 8.15
CA ALA A 110 4.00 3.39 6.87
C ALA A 110 4.80 4.66 7.13
N VAL A 111 5.90 4.81 6.38
CA VAL A 111 6.74 6.01 6.34
C VAL A 111 6.54 6.66 4.98
N ILE A 112 6.17 7.93 4.99
CA ILE A 112 5.91 8.72 3.78
C ILE A 112 6.80 9.95 3.84
N LYS A 113 7.65 10.15 2.83
CA LYS A 113 8.48 11.35 2.77
C LYS A 113 7.69 12.52 2.21
N GLU A 114 8.06 13.72 2.64
CA GLU A 114 7.56 14.96 2.06
C GLU A 114 7.80 15.03 0.54
N GLU A 115 8.98 14.60 0.10
CA GLU A 115 9.37 14.63 -1.32
C GLU A 115 8.44 13.79 -2.21
N ASP A 116 7.98 12.64 -1.70
CA ASP A 116 7.07 11.75 -2.42
C ASP A 116 5.69 12.38 -2.58
N ILE A 117 5.18 13.03 -1.51
CA ILE A 117 3.90 13.75 -1.54
C ILE A 117 4.01 14.93 -2.51
N ASN A 118 5.07 15.73 -2.42
CA ASN A 118 5.27 16.87 -3.31
C ASN A 118 5.44 16.45 -4.77
N SER A 119 6.07 15.30 -5.04
CA SER A 119 6.17 14.75 -6.39
C SER A 119 4.81 14.34 -6.93
N HIS A 120 3.97 13.71 -6.10
CA HIS A 120 2.58 13.38 -6.45
C HIS A 120 1.70 14.62 -6.66
N LEU A 121 1.84 15.66 -5.83
CA LEU A 121 1.08 16.91 -6.01
C LEU A 121 1.41 17.59 -7.34
N LYS A 122 2.69 17.63 -7.71
CA LYS A 122 3.13 18.17 -8.99
C LYS A 122 2.53 17.42 -10.17
N SER A 123 2.50 16.08 -10.14
CA SER A 123 1.93 15.31 -11.26
C SER A 123 0.43 15.59 -11.47
N LYS A 124 -0.31 15.95 -10.40
CA LYS A 124 -1.71 16.38 -10.47
C LYS A 124 -1.90 17.79 -11.03
N GLU A 125 -0.98 18.71 -10.79
CA GLU A 125 -1.03 20.07 -11.39
C GLU A 125 -0.88 20.06 -12.91
N PHE A 126 -0.18 19.07 -13.45
CA PHE A 126 -0.03 18.88 -14.90
C PHE A 126 -1.11 17.95 -15.50
N GLY A 127 -2.12 17.54 -14.70
CA GLY A 127 -3.27 16.74 -15.11
C GLY A 127 -4.58 17.54 -15.30
N ASP A 128 -5.74 16.87 -15.18
CA ASP A 128 -7.07 17.38 -15.60
C ASP A 128 -7.65 18.56 -14.77
N ASP A 129 -6.98 19.04 -13.71
CA ASP A 129 -7.51 20.08 -12.82
C ASP A 129 -6.68 21.38 -12.92
N GLU A 130 -6.76 22.04 -14.09
CA GLU A 130 -6.01 23.26 -14.48
C GLU A 130 -6.13 24.47 -13.52
N LYS A 131 -6.90 24.34 -12.44
CA LYS A 131 -7.16 25.42 -11.49
C LYS A 131 -6.14 25.49 -10.36
N TRP A 132 -5.38 24.43 -10.08
CA TRP A 132 -4.37 24.44 -9.03
C TRP A 132 -2.97 24.47 -9.62
N ASN A 133 -2.09 25.28 -9.03
CA ASN A 133 -0.68 25.33 -9.41
C ASN A 133 0.22 25.65 -8.21
N ASN A 134 1.48 25.22 -8.30
CA ASN A 134 2.51 25.41 -7.28
C ASN A 134 2.07 24.95 -5.87
N LEU A 135 1.38 23.82 -5.80
CA LEU A 135 1.15 23.05 -4.59
C LEU A 135 2.49 22.62 -4.02
N ALA A 136 2.68 22.93 -2.75
CA ALA A 136 3.81 22.46 -1.99
C ALA A 136 3.37 22.19 -0.57
N LEU A 137 3.89 21.11 -0.01
CA LEU A 137 3.71 20.69 1.35
C LEU A 137 5.09 20.68 2.02
N ASP A 138 5.13 21.07 3.28
CA ASP A 138 6.33 21.22 4.11
C ASP A 138 6.02 20.62 5.49
N PHE A 139 6.80 19.64 5.89
CA PHE A 139 6.74 19.00 7.19
C PHE A 139 7.66 19.69 8.18
N SER A 140 7.21 19.73 9.42
CA SER A 140 8.05 20.08 10.55
C SER A 140 7.58 19.28 11.76
N PRO A 141 8.38 19.17 12.83
CA PRO A 141 8.01 18.37 13.98
C PRO A 141 6.59 18.66 14.50
N GLY A 142 5.69 17.70 14.32
CA GLY A 142 4.28 17.76 14.71
C GLY A 142 3.39 18.72 13.89
N ARG A 143 3.89 19.35 12.82
CA ARG A 143 3.12 20.31 12.01
C ARG A 143 3.28 20.09 10.52
N VAL A 144 2.29 20.55 9.77
CA VAL A 144 2.29 20.57 8.31
C VAL A 144 1.93 21.96 7.84
N TYR A 145 2.71 22.47 6.89
CA TYR A 145 2.40 23.65 6.12
C TYR A 145 2.15 23.26 4.68
N ALA A 146 1.04 23.71 4.10
CA ALA A 146 0.72 23.52 2.70
C ALA A 146 0.43 24.87 2.06
N LYS A 147 0.89 25.07 0.83
CA LYS A 147 0.58 26.25 0.03
C LYS A 147 0.23 25.85 -1.39
N GLY A 148 -0.54 26.70 -2.06
CA GLY A 148 -0.89 26.52 -3.45
C GLY A 148 -1.60 27.74 -4.00
N TYR A 149 -1.68 27.82 -5.32
CA TYR A 149 -2.37 28.87 -6.02
C TYR A 149 -3.60 28.30 -6.72
N TYR A 150 -4.76 28.88 -6.45
CA TYR A 150 -6.02 28.53 -7.09
C TYR A 150 -6.44 29.60 -8.10
N LEU A 151 -6.63 29.20 -9.35
CA LEU A 151 -7.13 30.03 -10.43
C LEU A 151 -8.66 30.04 -10.40
N ALA A 152 -9.22 31.13 -9.92
CA ALA A 152 -10.66 31.36 -9.92
C ALA A 152 -11.09 32.12 -11.19
N ASP A 153 -11.87 31.46 -12.04
CA ASP A 153 -12.56 32.09 -13.16
C ASP A 153 -13.81 32.83 -12.67
N LEU A 154 -13.76 34.15 -12.63
CA LEU A 154 -14.94 35.00 -12.47
C LEU A 154 -15.36 35.51 -13.86
N VAL A 155 -16.64 35.83 -14.01
CA VAL A 155 -17.27 36.26 -15.29
C VAL A 155 -16.49 37.38 -15.99
N LEU A 156 -15.79 38.24 -15.25
CA LEU A 156 -15.07 39.39 -15.78
C LEU A 156 -13.55 39.35 -15.59
N LEU A 157 -13.01 38.39 -14.82
CA LEU A 157 -11.58 38.32 -14.55
C LEU A 157 -11.15 36.96 -13.99
N ARG A 158 -9.89 36.59 -14.23
CA ARG A 158 -9.22 35.45 -13.58
C ARG A 158 -8.43 35.94 -12.37
N LEU A 159 -8.66 35.33 -11.21
CA LEU A 159 -7.90 35.61 -9.99
C LEU A 159 -6.96 34.45 -9.69
N ASN A 160 -5.70 34.76 -9.44
CA ASN A 160 -4.76 33.80 -8.88
C ASN A 160 -4.71 33.97 -7.37
N ILE A 161 -5.26 33.01 -6.64
CA ILE A 161 -5.49 33.11 -5.19
C ILE A 161 -4.47 32.24 -4.47
N LEU A 162 -3.58 32.86 -3.69
CA LEU A 162 -2.67 32.12 -2.81
C LEU A 162 -3.47 31.58 -1.62
N ILE A 163 -3.41 30.27 -1.43
CA ILE A 163 -3.95 29.55 -0.30
C ILE A 163 -2.79 28.98 0.50
N GLU A 164 -2.81 29.23 1.81
CA GLU A 164 -1.82 28.70 2.75
C GLU A 164 -2.55 28.07 3.94
N ILE A 165 -2.11 26.89 4.35
CA ILE A 165 -2.63 26.13 5.46
C ILE A 165 -1.47 25.78 6.36
N ASP A 166 -1.62 26.03 7.66
CA ASP A 166 -0.65 25.67 8.68
C ASP A 166 -1.41 24.95 9.79
N GLY A 167 -1.06 23.69 10.08
CA GLY A 167 -1.77 22.90 11.08
C GLY A 167 -1.06 21.62 11.45
N THR A 168 -1.85 20.63 11.85
CA THR A 168 -1.40 19.30 12.26
C THR A 168 -2.18 18.23 11.49
N PHE A 169 -1.81 16.96 11.64
CA PHE A 169 -2.62 15.85 11.15
C PHE A 169 -3.17 15.00 12.29
N LYS A 170 -4.32 14.39 12.04
CA LYS A 170 -4.87 13.33 12.88
C LYS A 170 -5.37 12.16 12.05
N VAL A 171 -5.39 11.00 12.67
CA VAL A 171 -6.08 9.82 12.13
C VAL A 171 -7.56 9.89 12.53
N LYS A 172 -8.45 9.69 11.57
CA LYS A 172 -9.90 9.57 11.78
C LYS A 172 -10.39 8.23 11.24
N GLU A 173 -11.33 7.62 11.97
CA GLU A 173 -11.96 6.33 11.63
C GLU A 173 -10.94 5.19 11.39
N GLY A 174 -9.73 5.32 11.93
CA GLY A 174 -8.65 4.34 11.79
C GLY A 174 -8.07 4.18 10.39
N LYS A 175 -8.48 4.99 9.40
CA LYS A 175 -8.06 4.81 8.00
C LYS A 175 -7.89 6.10 7.20
N GLN A 176 -8.27 7.24 7.76
CA GLN A 176 -8.18 8.53 7.07
C GLN A 176 -7.22 9.47 7.80
N ILE A 177 -6.44 10.23 7.04
CA ILE A 177 -5.59 11.30 7.54
C ILE A 177 -6.28 12.63 7.27
N TRP A 178 -6.50 13.40 8.34
CA TRP A 178 -7.21 14.67 8.31
C TRP A 178 -6.29 15.80 8.76
N LEU A 179 -6.37 16.99 8.15
CA LEU A 179 -5.86 18.21 8.79
C LEU A 179 -6.64 18.46 10.08
N ASP A 180 -5.92 18.83 11.12
CA ASP A 180 -6.41 19.20 12.43
C ASP A 180 -5.69 20.44 12.96
N ASP A 181 -6.29 21.16 13.92
CA ASP A 181 -5.71 22.38 14.53
C ASP A 181 -5.01 23.30 13.51
N TYR A 182 -5.75 23.77 12.51
CA TYR A 182 -5.18 24.46 11.36
C TYR A 182 -5.67 25.90 11.23
N THR A 183 -4.84 26.75 10.61
CA THR A 183 -5.17 28.11 10.17
C THR A 183 -5.11 28.20 8.66
N LEU A 184 -6.20 28.68 8.05
CA LEU A 184 -6.26 28.99 6.62
C LEU A 184 -5.99 30.49 6.39
N LYS A 185 -5.07 30.78 5.47
CA LYS A 185 -4.82 32.13 4.94
C LYS A 185 -5.11 32.16 3.44
N VAL A 186 -5.75 33.23 3.00
CA VAL A 186 -6.00 33.53 1.60
C VAL A 186 -5.34 34.87 1.28
N ASN A 187 -4.42 34.88 0.30
CA ASN A 187 -3.59 36.04 -0.02
C ASN A 187 -2.91 36.64 1.23
N ARG A 188 -2.37 35.77 2.10
CA ARG A 188 -1.73 36.10 3.39
C ARG A 188 -2.66 36.68 4.47
N ALA A 189 -3.95 36.85 4.19
CA ALA A 189 -4.94 37.29 5.17
C ALA A 189 -5.66 36.08 5.79
N LYS A 190 -5.86 36.10 7.12
CA LYS A 190 -6.64 35.05 7.79
C LYS A 190 -8.09 35.08 7.32
N VAL A 191 -8.64 33.92 7.03
CA VAL A 191 -10.04 33.75 6.63
C VAL A 191 -10.91 33.55 7.88
N PRO A 192 -12.12 34.15 7.96
CA PRO A 192 -13.07 33.87 9.04
C PRO A 192 -13.42 32.38 9.12
N GLU A 193 -13.53 31.83 10.33
CA GLU A 193 -13.71 30.39 10.60
C GLU A 193 -14.83 29.73 9.78
N GLY A 194 -16.02 30.35 9.70
CA GLY A 194 -17.15 29.78 8.97
C GLY A 194 -16.96 29.63 7.44
N LEU A 195 -16.02 30.37 6.84
CA LEU A 195 -15.62 30.19 5.43
C LEU A 195 -14.53 29.14 5.29
N THR A 196 -13.62 29.07 6.28
CA THR A 196 -12.58 28.07 6.38
C THR A 196 -13.17 26.65 6.40
N ASP A 197 -14.15 26.37 7.26
CA ASP A 197 -14.73 25.03 7.40
C ASP A 197 -15.34 24.49 6.10
N ARG A 198 -16.02 25.36 5.34
CA ARG A 198 -16.65 25.01 4.06
C ARG A 198 -15.61 24.71 2.98
N ALA A 199 -14.50 25.42 2.98
CA ALA A 199 -13.41 25.14 2.05
C ALA A 199 -12.73 23.81 2.40
N MET A 200 -12.50 23.57 3.69
CA MET A 200 -11.79 22.39 4.16
C MET A 200 -12.59 21.10 4.01
N ALA A 201 -13.92 21.15 4.15
CA ALA A 201 -14.79 20.00 3.89
C ALA A 201 -14.65 19.42 2.47
N LYS A 202 -14.14 20.19 1.50
CA LYS A 202 -13.96 19.73 0.11
C LYS A 202 -12.64 19.01 -0.14
N ILE A 203 -11.63 19.26 0.69
CA ILE A 203 -10.28 18.68 0.51
C ILE A 203 -10.00 17.57 1.52
N GLN A 204 -10.88 17.40 2.50
CA GLN A 204 -10.79 16.36 3.51
C GLN A 204 -11.51 15.07 3.04
N PRO A 205 -11.01 13.88 3.39
CA PRO A 205 -9.71 13.62 4.03
C PRO A 205 -8.55 13.92 3.07
N ILE A 206 -7.38 14.25 3.63
CA ILE A 206 -6.17 14.49 2.82
C ILE A 206 -5.67 13.19 2.18
N LEU A 207 -5.74 12.11 2.95
CA LEU A 207 -5.46 10.76 2.46
C LEU A 207 -6.49 9.80 3.04
N ASP A 208 -7.08 8.98 2.17
CA ASP A 208 -7.97 7.88 2.58
C ASP A 208 -7.29 6.54 2.25
N LEU A 209 -6.76 5.90 3.29
CA LEU A 209 -6.10 4.60 3.20
C LEU A 209 -7.12 3.45 3.24
N GLY A 210 -8.42 3.72 3.30
CA GLY A 210 -9.46 2.71 3.13
C GLY A 210 -9.52 2.10 1.72
N LYS A 211 -8.81 2.69 0.75
CA LYS A 211 -8.61 2.14 -0.59
C LYS A 211 -7.40 1.21 -0.69
N PHE A 212 -6.58 1.12 0.35
CA PHE A 212 -5.49 0.17 0.38
C PHE A 212 -6.06 -1.25 0.53
N MET A 213 -5.43 -2.21 -0.14
CA MET A 213 -5.95 -3.58 -0.24
C MET A 213 -6.07 -4.30 1.12
N PHE A 214 -5.28 -3.90 2.12
CA PHE A 214 -5.44 -4.36 3.49
C PHE A 214 -6.31 -3.38 4.29
N PRO A 215 -7.37 -3.85 4.96
CA PRO A 215 -8.09 -3.04 5.92
C PRO A 215 -7.15 -2.61 7.06
N LEU A 216 -6.83 -1.32 7.11
CA LEU A 216 -5.94 -0.76 8.13
C LEU A 216 -6.73 -0.26 9.34
N LYS A 217 -6.11 -0.38 10.52
CA LYS A 217 -6.56 0.27 11.76
C LYS A 217 -5.42 1.08 12.35
N LEU A 218 -5.31 2.29 11.87
CA LEU A 218 -4.32 3.30 12.25
C LEU A 218 -4.76 3.99 13.55
N SER A 219 -3.80 4.35 14.39
CA SER A 219 -4.03 5.05 15.65
C SER A 219 -3.35 6.41 15.73
N GLY A 220 -2.31 6.64 14.94
CA GLY A 220 -1.55 7.87 15.02
C GLY A 220 -0.78 8.19 13.75
N ILE A 221 -0.43 9.47 13.67
CA ILE A 221 0.50 10.02 12.69
C ILE A 221 1.49 10.91 13.46
N GLU A 222 2.78 10.71 13.19
CA GLU A 222 3.87 11.51 13.72
C GLU A 222 4.55 12.20 12.56
N LEU A 223 4.76 13.52 12.68
CA LEU A 223 5.46 14.32 11.68
C LEU A 223 6.83 14.71 12.24
N ASP A 224 7.86 14.52 11.42
CA ASP A 224 9.22 14.99 11.66
C ASP A 224 9.59 16.06 10.61
N GLU A 225 10.87 16.40 10.46
CA GLU A 225 11.36 17.40 9.50
C GLU A 225 11.09 17.04 8.03
N ASP A 226 11.11 15.76 7.66
CA ASP A 226 11.04 15.34 6.24
C ASP A 226 10.05 14.19 5.96
N ARG A 227 9.36 13.69 6.99
CA ARG A 227 8.54 12.48 6.87
C ARG A 227 7.33 12.47 7.81
N ALA A 228 6.33 11.71 7.39
CA ALA A 228 5.20 11.29 8.19
C ALA A 228 5.30 9.80 8.50
N VAL A 229 5.15 9.42 9.77
CA VAL A 229 5.04 8.03 10.20
C VAL A 229 3.61 7.77 10.64
N VAL A 230 2.92 6.88 9.94
CA VAL A 230 1.53 6.51 10.19
C VAL A 230 1.50 5.09 10.72
N LYS A 231 0.90 4.86 11.89
CA LYS A 231 0.98 3.56 12.56
C LYS A 231 -0.31 3.12 13.21
N SER A 232 -0.47 1.80 13.29
CA SER A 232 -1.41 1.10 14.17
C SER A 232 -0.98 1.21 15.64
N VAL A 233 -1.87 0.78 16.55
CA VAL A 233 -1.58 0.79 18.01
C VAL A 233 -0.40 -0.13 18.33
N SER A 234 -0.35 -1.27 17.65
CA SER A 234 0.76 -2.22 17.72
C SER A 234 1.53 -2.18 16.41
N GLU A 235 2.85 -2.31 16.51
CA GLU A 235 3.71 -2.41 15.33
C GLU A 235 3.66 -3.84 14.76
N PRO A 236 3.78 -3.99 13.43
CA PRO A 236 3.96 -5.28 12.78
C PRO A 236 5.15 -6.04 13.36
N ARG A 237 5.00 -7.34 13.56
CA ARG A 237 6.12 -8.23 13.93
C ARG A 237 6.32 -9.28 12.86
N SER A 238 7.56 -9.39 12.38
CA SER A 238 7.97 -10.48 11.52
C SER A 238 7.96 -11.80 12.29
N PHE A 239 7.95 -12.90 11.54
CA PHE A 239 7.97 -14.26 12.08
C PHE A 239 8.71 -15.21 11.12
N GLU A 240 8.97 -16.44 11.55
CA GLU A 240 9.57 -17.47 10.69
C GLU A 240 8.49 -18.17 9.86
N GLY A 241 8.72 -18.34 8.56
CA GLY A 241 7.75 -18.94 7.65
C GLY A 241 8.33 -19.14 6.26
N MET A 242 7.46 -19.29 5.26
CA MET A 242 7.87 -19.30 3.85
C MET A 242 8.05 -17.87 3.39
N VAL A 243 9.21 -17.60 2.80
CA VAL A 243 9.65 -16.26 2.45
C VAL A 243 9.62 -16.09 0.94
N TYR A 244 9.04 -14.98 0.50
CA TYR A 244 8.99 -14.52 -0.88
C TYR A 244 9.67 -13.16 -0.94
N GLU A 245 10.61 -12.97 -1.86
CA GLU A 245 11.40 -11.74 -1.97
C GLU A 245 11.41 -11.22 -3.40
N TYR A 246 11.46 -9.90 -3.51
CA TYR A 246 11.56 -9.18 -4.76
C TYR A 246 12.51 -7.99 -4.61
N ASP A 247 13.37 -7.82 -5.60
CA ASP A 247 14.21 -6.65 -5.77
C ASP A 247 14.23 -6.26 -7.27
N ALA A 248 13.67 -5.09 -7.58
CA ALA A 248 13.56 -4.58 -8.95
C ALA A 248 14.91 -4.45 -9.67
N GLU A 249 16.00 -4.15 -8.93
CA GLU A 249 17.33 -4.04 -9.52
C GLU A 249 17.88 -5.38 -9.98
N THR A 250 17.47 -6.48 -9.32
CA THR A 250 17.88 -7.83 -9.71
C THR A 250 17.13 -8.28 -10.96
N VAL A 251 15.82 -8.05 -11.00
CA VAL A 251 14.97 -8.43 -12.14
C VAL A 251 15.31 -7.65 -13.41
N SER A 252 15.67 -6.36 -13.30
CA SER A 252 16.08 -5.55 -14.46
C SER A 252 17.41 -5.95 -15.09
N ARG A 253 18.27 -6.73 -14.41
CA ARG A 253 19.57 -7.18 -14.94
C ARG A 253 19.49 -8.47 -15.76
N ASP A 254 18.38 -9.20 -15.64
CA ASP A 254 18.15 -10.46 -16.34
C ASP A 254 17.33 -10.29 -17.64
N LEU A 255 17.06 -9.04 -18.05
CA LEU A 255 16.43 -8.64 -19.32
C LEU A 255 17.44 -7.93 -20.24
#